data_AF-A0AAN6UTN1-F1
#
_entry.id   AF-A0AAN6UTN1-F1
#
_cell.length_a   1.000
_cell.length_b   1.000
_cell.length_c   1.000
_cell.angle_alpha   90.00
_cell.angle_beta   90.00
_cell.angle_gamma   90.00
#
_symmetry.space_group_name_H-M   'P 1'
#
loop_
_entity.id
_entity.type
_entity.pdbx_description
1 polymer ?
#
loop_
_entity_poly.entity_id
_entity_poly.type
_entity_poly.pdbx_seq_one_letter_code
_entity_poly.pdbx_strand_id
1 'polypeptide(L)'
;MLLCTRLHFIRSLEQTLAGAEGHGTAAERQAQGRDMLERIRLYATDETAKAPGADVWFWSAARGFTELVAGVGPRLGQRVVYVDGGFDLFSSGHIQFLRLVTEAEEELARQDGWYSEQAVNERRGKGADYGPVFVVAGVHDDGVINRWKGVNYPIMNIYERGLCVLQCRYINALVFDAPFTTTKSYLTSLPWGTPDAVYHGPTSFMPFTEDVYVAPKEMGIYREIGHHDFEDVNAASIVQRIMKSRDQYEARQKAKGMKAEIEAAQKQRELDE
;
A
#
# COMPACT_ATOMS: atom_id res chain seq x y z
N MET A 1 -3.55 11.41 23.35
CA MET A 1 -4.47 10.81 22.37
C MET A 1 -4.15 11.38 20.99
N LEU A 2 -3.97 10.55 19.96
CA LEU A 2 -4.03 11.03 18.57
C LEU A 2 -5.41 11.66 18.39
N LEU A 3 -5.47 12.87 17.83
CA LEU A 3 -6.75 13.47 17.48
C LEU A 3 -7.43 12.49 16.51
N CYS A 4 -8.53 11.88 16.94
CA CYS A 4 -9.23 10.84 16.18
C CYS A 4 -10.06 11.49 15.05
N THR A 5 -9.40 12.31 14.23
CA THR A 5 -10.03 12.95 13.08
C THR A 5 -9.92 12.04 11.87
N ARG A 6 -10.88 12.21 10.95
CA ARG A 6 -10.95 11.51 9.66
C ARG A 6 -11.00 12.53 8.51
N LEU A 7 -10.46 13.72 8.78
CA LEU A 7 -10.51 14.85 7.84
C LEU A 7 -9.53 14.67 6.68
N HIS A 8 -8.52 13.82 6.85
CA HIS A 8 -7.53 13.52 5.81
C HIS A 8 -7.99 12.45 4.82
N PHE A 9 -9.09 11.74 5.11
CA PHE A 9 -9.62 10.72 4.21
C PHE A 9 -10.08 11.34 2.91
N ILE A 10 -9.85 10.62 1.82
CA ILE A 10 -10.36 10.97 0.51
C ILE A 10 -11.57 10.07 0.25
N ARG A 11 -12.72 10.64 -0.09
CA ARG A 11 -13.95 9.85 -0.35
C ARG A 11 -13.95 9.27 -1.76
N SER A 12 -13.44 10.04 -2.71
CA SER A 12 -13.22 9.57 -4.08
C SER A 12 -11.95 10.19 -4.62
N LEU A 13 -10.91 9.37 -4.74
CA LEU A 13 -9.64 9.84 -5.31
C LEU A 13 -9.83 10.31 -6.75
N GLU A 14 -10.66 9.63 -7.53
CA GLU A 14 -11.04 10.08 -8.89
C GLU A 14 -11.63 11.50 -8.89
N GLN A 15 -12.56 11.81 -7.97
CA GLN A 15 -13.14 13.16 -7.89
C GLN A 15 -12.15 14.19 -7.36
N THR A 16 -11.25 13.80 -6.45
CA THR A 16 -10.16 14.68 -5.98
C THR A 16 -9.20 15.01 -7.11
N LEU A 17 -8.77 14.03 -7.90
CA LEU A 17 -7.89 14.24 -9.06
C LEU A 17 -8.56 15.11 -10.12
N ALA A 18 -9.88 14.97 -10.30
CA ALA A 18 -10.68 15.81 -11.19
C ALA A 18 -10.98 17.21 -10.62
N GLY A 19 -10.53 17.55 -9.40
CA GLY A 19 -10.81 18.82 -8.73
C GLY A 19 -12.26 19.03 -8.29
N ALA A 20 -13.07 17.98 -8.31
CA ALA A 20 -14.48 17.99 -7.90
C ALA A 20 -14.66 17.80 -6.39
N GLU A 21 -13.71 17.12 -5.72
CA GLU A 21 -13.67 16.92 -4.27
C GLU A 21 -12.43 17.60 -3.66
N GLY A 22 -12.54 18.13 -2.44
CA GLY A 22 -11.43 18.72 -1.69
C GLY A 22 -11.80 20.04 -0.99
N HIS A 23 -10.81 20.68 -0.38
CA HIS A 23 -10.97 21.97 0.30
C HIS A 23 -10.55 23.14 -0.60
N GLY A 24 -11.01 24.35 -0.26
CA GLY A 24 -10.70 25.57 -1.02
C GLY A 24 -11.65 25.84 -2.19
N THR A 25 -11.28 26.82 -3.01
CA THR A 25 -11.99 27.23 -4.22
C THR A 25 -11.89 26.18 -5.33
N ALA A 26 -12.75 26.29 -6.36
CA ALA A 26 -12.70 25.38 -7.51
C ALA A 26 -11.34 25.42 -8.23
N ALA A 27 -10.72 26.60 -8.35
CA ALA A 27 -9.40 26.75 -8.99
C ALA A 27 -8.29 26.05 -8.19
N GLU A 28 -8.31 26.18 -6.86
CA GLU A 28 -7.36 25.51 -5.96
C GLU A 28 -7.51 23.99 -6.02
N ARG A 29 -8.74 23.46 -5.99
CA ARG A 29 -8.98 22.01 -6.14
C ARG A 29 -8.50 21.47 -7.48
N GLN A 30 -8.73 22.21 -8.56
CA GLN A 30 -8.25 21.83 -9.89
C GLN A 30 -6.71 21.83 -9.97
N ALA A 31 -6.05 22.80 -9.35
CA ALA A 31 -4.59 22.82 -9.26
C ALA A 31 -4.07 21.63 -8.44
N GLN A 32 -4.64 21.41 -7.26
CA GLN A 32 -4.28 20.28 -6.38
C GLN A 32 -4.47 18.93 -7.08
N GLY A 33 -5.60 18.72 -7.76
CA GLY A 33 -5.87 17.48 -8.48
C GLY A 33 -4.85 17.21 -9.59
N ARG A 34 -4.44 18.24 -10.33
CA ARG A 34 -3.36 18.14 -11.33
C ARG A 34 -2.02 17.78 -10.69
N ASP A 35 -1.65 18.44 -9.58
CA ASP A 35 -0.39 18.17 -8.89
C ASP A 35 -0.35 16.74 -8.32
N MET A 36 -1.48 16.25 -7.81
CA MET A 36 -1.62 14.88 -7.32
C MET A 36 -1.49 13.86 -8.46
N LEU A 37 -2.16 14.09 -9.59
CA LEU A 37 -2.05 13.22 -10.76
C LEU A 37 -0.61 13.18 -11.30
N GLU A 38 0.04 14.34 -11.37
CA GLU A 38 1.43 14.42 -11.81
C GLU A 38 2.36 13.63 -10.88
N ARG A 39 2.13 13.67 -9.57
CA ARG A 39 2.89 12.86 -8.63
C ARG A 39 2.67 11.36 -8.82
N ILE A 40 1.44 10.93 -9.09
CA ILE A 40 1.15 9.52 -9.43
C ILE A 40 1.95 9.11 -10.67
N ARG A 41 1.94 9.93 -11.72
CA ARG A 41 2.72 9.66 -12.95
C ARG A 41 4.21 9.54 -12.67
N LEU A 42 4.77 10.46 -11.90
CA LEU A 42 6.18 10.42 -11.52
C LEU A 42 6.52 9.17 -10.71
N TYR A 43 5.64 8.73 -9.81
CA TYR A 43 5.87 7.53 -8.98
C TYR A 43 5.66 6.24 -9.76
N ALA A 44 4.93 6.29 -10.88
CA ALA A 44 4.71 5.18 -11.79
C ALA A 44 5.80 5.06 -12.86
N THR A 45 6.88 5.85 -12.80
CA THR A 45 8.02 5.71 -13.71
C THR A 45 8.95 4.56 -13.31
N ASP A 46 9.80 4.15 -14.24
CA ASP A 46 10.85 3.16 -14.01
C ASP A 46 11.95 3.68 -13.05
N GLU A 47 12.94 2.85 -12.75
CA GLU A 47 14.07 3.21 -11.88
C GLU A 47 14.90 4.41 -12.37
N THR A 48 14.75 4.79 -13.64
CA THR A 48 15.43 5.96 -14.22
C THR A 48 14.65 7.26 -14.05
N ALA A 49 13.39 7.15 -13.60
CA ALA A 49 12.42 8.22 -13.50
C ALA A 49 12.12 8.93 -14.83
N LYS A 50 12.32 8.23 -15.96
CA LYS A 50 12.20 8.82 -17.31
C LYS A 50 11.31 8.02 -18.26
N ALA A 51 11.15 6.72 -18.02
CA ALA A 51 10.29 5.87 -18.83
C ALA A 51 9.09 5.36 -18.00
N PRO A 52 8.02 4.89 -18.66
CA PRO A 52 6.92 4.22 -17.96
C PRO A 52 7.43 3.02 -17.16
N GLY A 53 6.94 2.87 -15.93
CA GLY A 53 7.21 1.74 -15.05
C GLY A 53 5.91 0.99 -14.77
N ALA A 54 5.25 1.37 -13.69
CA ALA A 54 4.05 0.70 -13.20
C ALA A 54 2.78 1.17 -13.90
N ASP A 55 1.86 0.23 -14.14
CA ASP A 55 0.50 0.55 -14.54
C ASP A 55 -0.32 1.05 -13.34
N VAL A 56 -1.16 2.07 -13.54
CA VAL A 56 -2.05 2.58 -12.49
C VAL A 56 -3.48 2.61 -12.98
N TRP A 57 -4.36 1.97 -12.22
CA TRP A 57 -5.77 1.79 -12.56
C TRP A 57 -6.66 2.20 -11.39
N PHE A 58 -7.88 2.62 -11.72
CA PHE A 58 -9.00 2.67 -10.77
C PHE A 58 -9.91 1.48 -11.01
N TRP A 59 -10.56 1.00 -9.95
CA TRP A 59 -11.70 0.10 -10.06
C TRP A 59 -12.94 0.70 -9.39
N SER A 60 -14.10 0.52 -10.04
CA SER A 60 -15.39 0.75 -9.39
C SER A 60 -16.40 -0.30 -9.80
N ALA A 61 -17.31 -0.68 -8.91
CA ALA A 61 -18.38 -1.63 -9.24
C ALA A 61 -19.26 -1.17 -10.41
N ALA A 62 -19.40 0.14 -10.63
CA ALA A 62 -20.25 0.71 -11.67
C ALA A 62 -19.57 0.76 -13.06
N ARG A 63 -18.26 1.04 -13.12
CA ARG A 63 -17.53 1.24 -14.39
C ARG A 63 -16.49 0.16 -14.69
N GLY A 64 -16.20 -0.73 -13.75
CA GLY A 64 -15.08 -1.65 -13.86
C GLY A 64 -13.75 -0.92 -13.75
N PHE A 65 -12.75 -1.39 -14.51
CA PHE A 65 -11.40 -0.84 -14.51
C PHE A 65 -11.28 0.37 -15.43
N THR A 66 -10.63 1.43 -14.96
CA THR A 66 -10.30 2.63 -15.74
C THR A 66 -8.81 2.92 -15.60
N GLU A 67 -8.10 2.99 -16.73
CA GLU A 67 -6.66 3.28 -16.74
C GLU A 67 -6.41 4.75 -16.35
N LEU A 68 -5.48 4.96 -15.42
CA LEU A 68 -5.02 6.29 -14.99
C LEU A 68 -3.65 6.62 -15.57
N VAL A 69 -2.72 5.66 -15.50
CA VAL A 69 -1.37 5.78 -16.04
C VAL A 69 -1.03 4.45 -16.71
N ALA A 70 -0.71 4.49 -18.01
CA ALA A 70 -0.23 3.33 -18.75
C ALA A 70 1.24 3.04 -18.37
N GLY A 71 1.51 1.82 -17.92
CA GLY A 71 2.84 1.31 -17.61
C GLY A 71 3.41 0.46 -18.73
N VAL A 72 4.37 -0.41 -18.38
CA VAL A 72 4.96 -1.37 -19.33
C VAL A 72 4.03 -2.56 -19.60
N GLY A 73 3.16 -2.90 -18.65
CA GLY A 73 2.37 -4.13 -18.67
C GLY A 73 3.20 -5.42 -18.52
N PRO A 74 2.52 -6.57 -18.39
CA PRO A 74 3.16 -7.87 -18.32
C PRO A 74 3.78 -8.24 -19.66
N ARG A 75 4.99 -8.80 -19.61
CA ARG A 75 5.70 -9.30 -20.78
C ARG A 75 5.32 -10.76 -21.06
N LEU A 76 5.60 -11.20 -22.28
CA LEU A 76 5.26 -12.54 -22.74
C LEU A 76 5.80 -13.63 -21.80
N GLY A 77 4.90 -14.48 -21.30
CA GLY A 77 5.24 -15.58 -20.40
C GLY A 77 5.43 -15.18 -18.94
N GLN A 78 5.39 -13.89 -18.58
CA GLN A 78 5.32 -13.52 -17.16
C GLN A 78 4.00 -13.98 -16.56
N ARG A 79 4.07 -14.51 -15.34
CA ARG A 79 2.91 -14.82 -14.51
C ARG A 79 2.40 -13.54 -13.88
N VAL A 80 1.09 -13.29 -13.99
CA VAL A 80 0.43 -12.14 -13.38
C VAL A 80 -0.12 -12.57 -12.04
N VAL A 81 0.35 -11.96 -10.96
CA VAL A 81 -0.11 -12.28 -9.61
C VAL A 81 -0.74 -11.06 -8.95
N TYR A 82 -1.72 -11.32 -8.09
CA TYR A 82 -2.48 -10.28 -7.42
C TYR A 82 -2.28 -10.34 -5.91
N VAL A 83 -2.10 -9.17 -5.30
CA VAL A 83 -2.14 -8.96 -3.85
C VAL A 83 -3.05 -7.78 -3.56
N ASP A 84 -3.68 -7.75 -2.40
CA ASP A 84 -4.48 -6.61 -1.96
C ASP A 84 -4.26 -6.28 -0.49
N GLY A 85 -4.68 -5.07 -0.10
CA GLY A 85 -4.64 -4.69 1.29
C GLY A 85 -4.86 -3.21 1.55
N GLY A 86 -4.77 -2.88 2.84
CA GLY A 86 -4.81 -1.49 3.29
C GLY A 86 -3.51 -0.74 3.00
N PHE A 87 -2.35 -1.38 3.13
CA PHE A 87 -1.02 -0.74 2.93
C PHE A 87 -0.81 0.57 3.74
N ASP A 88 -1.49 0.68 4.88
CA ASP A 88 -1.39 1.85 5.76
C ASP A 88 -0.06 1.86 6.51
N LEU A 89 0.55 3.03 6.64
CA LEU A 89 1.93 3.21 7.14
C LEU A 89 2.87 2.16 6.53
N PHE A 90 2.95 2.14 5.19
CA PHE A 90 3.72 1.14 4.43
C PHE A 90 5.11 0.91 5.06
N SER A 91 5.43 -0.36 5.31
CA SER A 91 6.43 -0.77 6.30
C SER A 91 7.26 -1.96 5.83
N SER A 92 8.30 -2.30 6.59
CA SER A 92 9.11 -3.51 6.33
C SER A 92 8.28 -4.79 6.32
N GLY A 93 7.17 -4.86 7.06
CA GLY A 93 6.25 -6.00 6.99
C GLY A 93 5.65 -6.17 5.60
N HIS A 94 5.11 -5.08 5.03
CA HIS A 94 4.58 -5.09 3.66
C HIS A 94 5.66 -5.41 2.62
N ILE A 95 6.85 -4.81 2.77
CA ILE A 95 7.98 -5.02 1.84
C ILE A 95 8.44 -6.49 1.89
N GLN A 96 8.54 -7.08 3.08
CA GLN A 96 8.93 -8.49 3.24
C GLN A 96 7.89 -9.43 2.64
N PHE A 97 6.60 -9.16 2.85
CA PHE A 97 5.53 -9.92 2.20
C PHE A 97 5.64 -9.88 0.68
N LEU A 98 5.76 -8.70 0.07
CA LEU A 98 5.86 -8.54 -1.39
C LEU A 98 7.12 -9.20 -1.97
N ARG A 99 8.22 -9.14 -1.22
CA ARG A 99 9.45 -9.87 -1.56
C ARG A 99 9.21 -11.37 -1.59
N LEU A 100 8.57 -11.93 -0.57
CA LEU A 100 8.29 -13.37 -0.49
C LEU A 100 7.32 -13.84 -1.57
N VAL A 101 6.35 -13.01 -1.96
CA VAL A 101 5.48 -13.28 -3.14
C VAL A 101 6.34 -13.39 -4.40
N THR A 102 7.25 -12.44 -4.61
CA THR A 102 8.16 -12.46 -5.76
C THR A 102 9.04 -13.72 -5.74
N GLU A 103 9.67 -14.04 -4.61
CA GLU A 103 10.54 -15.21 -4.45
C GLU A 103 9.79 -16.53 -4.67
N ALA A 104 8.53 -16.63 -4.23
CA ALA A 104 7.70 -17.82 -4.46
C ALA A 104 7.45 -18.06 -5.96
N GLU A 105 7.11 -17.01 -6.71
CA GLU A 105 6.93 -17.10 -8.16
C GLU A 105 8.26 -17.33 -8.91
N GLU A 106 9.37 -16.76 -8.42
CA GLU A 106 10.71 -17.05 -8.97
C GLU A 106 11.10 -18.52 -8.78
N GLU A 107 10.72 -19.15 -7.67
CA GLU A 107 10.98 -20.57 -7.43
C GLU A 107 10.15 -21.47 -8.34
N LEU A 108 8.86 -21.17 -8.54
CA LEU A 108 8.03 -21.87 -9.52
C LEU A 108 8.63 -21.74 -10.94
N ALA A 109 9.01 -20.53 -11.32
CA ALA A 109 9.61 -20.28 -12.62
C ALA A 109 10.95 -21.01 -12.81
N ARG A 110 11.74 -21.18 -11.75
CA ARG A 110 12.99 -21.96 -11.79
C ARG A 110 12.72 -23.43 -12.08
N GLN A 111 11.69 -24.00 -11.47
CA GLN A 111 11.26 -25.38 -11.72
C GLN A 111 10.77 -25.57 -13.17
N ASP A 112 10.15 -24.54 -13.73
CA ASP A 112 9.68 -24.51 -15.13
C ASP A 112 10.78 -24.14 -16.14
N GLY A 113 12.04 -23.99 -15.70
CA GLY A 113 13.18 -23.73 -16.58
C GLY A 113 13.29 -22.29 -17.09
N TRP A 114 12.61 -21.33 -16.45
CA TRP A 114 12.64 -19.90 -16.82
C TRP A 114 14.06 -19.34 -16.87
N TYR A 115 14.94 -19.79 -15.99
CA TYR A 115 16.34 -19.36 -15.88
C TYR A 115 17.32 -20.25 -16.63
N SER A 116 16.85 -21.18 -17.47
CA SER A 116 17.74 -21.96 -18.34
C SER A 116 18.46 -21.03 -19.32
N GLU A 117 19.69 -21.40 -19.69
CA GLU A 117 20.51 -20.60 -20.63
C GLU A 117 19.77 -20.38 -21.96
N GLN A 118 19.05 -21.40 -22.44
CA GLN A 118 18.21 -21.29 -23.64
C GLN A 118 17.12 -20.24 -23.47
N ALA A 119 16.30 -20.32 -22.42
CA ALA A 119 15.20 -19.39 -22.19
C ALA A 119 15.69 -17.94 -22.02
N VAL A 120 16.82 -17.75 -21.32
CA VAL A 120 17.47 -16.44 -21.17
C VAL A 120 17.94 -15.90 -22.51
N ASN A 121 18.62 -16.71 -23.32
CA ASN A 121 19.10 -16.30 -24.64
C ASN A 121 17.94 -15.96 -25.59
N GLU A 122 16.84 -16.71 -25.54
CA GLU A 122 15.63 -16.42 -26.31
C GLU A 122 15.00 -15.07 -25.91
N ARG A 123 14.90 -14.78 -24.60
CA ARG A 123 14.39 -13.48 -24.12
C ARG A 123 15.29 -12.32 -24.51
N ARG A 124 16.62 -12.48 -24.35
CA ARG A 124 17.61 -11.47 -24.79
C ARG A 124 17.54 -11.23 -26.29
N GLY A 125 17.38 -12.29 -27.09
CA GLY A 125 17.19 -12.18 -28.55
C GLY A 125 15.92 -11.42 -28.95
N LYS A 126 14.91 -11.38 -28.07
CA LYS A 126 13.67 -10.61 -28.24
C LYS A 126 13.72 -9.20 -27.63
N GLY A 127 14.88 -8.78 -27.11
CA GLY A 127 15.17 -7.39 -26.74
C GLY A 127 15.67 -7.20 -25.30
N ALA A 128 15.17 -7.98 -24.33
CA ALA A 128 15.59 -7.85 -22.94
C ALA A 128 15.27 -9.12 -22.14
N ASP A 129 16.10 -9.40 -21.13
CA ASP A 129 15.78 -10.37 -20.09
C ASP A 129 14.95 -9.69 -18.97
N TYR A 130 14.04 -10.44 -18.35
CA TYR A 130 13.13 -9.92 -17.34
C TYR A 130 12.69 -11.04 -16.38
N GLY A 131 12.26 -10.65 -15.18
CA GLY A 131 11.78 -11.58 -14.15
C GLY A 131 10.49 -12.30 -14.57
N PRO A 132 10.17 -13.43 -13.93
CA PRO A 132 9.04 -14.26 -14.32
C PRO A 132 7.67 -13.73 -13.86
N VAL A 133 7.64 -12.73 -12.99
CA VAL A 133 6.42 -12.30 -12.30
C VAL A 133 6.09 -10.83 -12.59
N PHE A 134 4.79 -10.55 -12.68
CA PHE A 134 4.19 -9.23 -12.75
C PHE A 134 3.21 -9.09 -11.58
N VAL A 135 3.55 -8.28 -10.57
CA VAL A 135 2.77 -8.13 -9.33
C VAL A 135 1.82 -6.95 -9.43
N VAL A 136 0.53 -7.22 -9.29
CA VAL A 136 -0.55 -6.25 -9.21
C VAL A 136 -0.96 -6.06 -7.75
N ALA A 137 -0.90 -4.84 -7.24
CA ALA A 137 -1.36 -4.51 -5.89
C ALA A 137 -2.68 -3.73 -5.90
N GLY A 138 -3.71 -4.29 -5.26
CA GLY A 138 -4.97 -3.63 -4.97
C GLY A 138 -4.94 -2.85 -3.66
N VAL A 139 -5.22 -1.55 -3.70
CA VAL A 139 -5.30 -0.68 -2.53
C VAL A 139 -6.76 -0.38 -2.22
N HIS A 140 -7.21 -0.78 -1.02
CA HIS A 140 -8.58 -0.54 -0.59
C HIS A 140 -8.84 0.94 -0.27
N ASP A 141 -10.09 1.37 -0.45
CA ASP A 141 -10.63 2.68 -0.08
C ASP A 141 -10.47 3.02 1.43
N ASP A 142 -10.34 4.31 1.75
CA ASP A 142 -10.19 4.81 3.13
C ASP A 142 -11.38 4.45 4.00
N GLY A 143 -12.60 4.62 3.47
CA GLY A 143 -13.84 4.33 4.18
C GLY A 143 -14.02 2.84 4.46
N VAL A 144 -13.63 2.00 3.50
CA VAL A 144 -13.58 0.53 3.66
C VAL A 144 -12.63 0.15 4.79
N ILE A 145 -11.39 0.64 4.77
CA ILE A 145 -10.41 0.33 5.82
C ILE A 145 -10.89 0.84 7.19
N ASN A 146 -11.47 2.05 7.26
CA ASN A 146 -11.98 2.60 8.51
C ASN A 146 -13.16 1.81 9.07
N ARG A 147 -14.04 1.28 8.22
CA ARG A 147 -15.15 0.42 8.66
C ARG A 147 -14.65 -0.78 9.47
N TRP A 148 -13.52 -1.35 9.07
CA TRP A 148 -12.97 -2.57 9.67
C TRP A 148 -11.99 -2.31 10.81
N LYS A 149 -11.09 -1.33 10.65
CA LYS A 149 -10.08 -1.01 11.67
C LYS A 149 -10.56 0.00 12.71
N GLY A 150 -11.58 0.78 12.36
CA GLY A 150 -12.16 1.81 13.22
C GLY A 150 -11.20 2.96 13.53
N VAL A 151 -11.59 3.73 14.54
CA VAL A 151 -10.80 4.85 15.07
C VAL A 151 -10.42 5.83 13.95
N ASN A 152 -9.15 6.14 13.81
CA ASN A 152 -8.58 7.04 12.82
C ASN A 152 -7.83 6.30 11.70
N TYR A 153 -7.99 4.98 11.59
CA TYR A 153 -7.36 4.21 10.51
C TYR A 153 -8.17 4.31 9.21
N PRO A 154 -7.51 4.40 8.04
CA PRO A 154 -6.07 4.39 7.87
C PRO A 154 -5.42 5.74 8.27
N ILE A 155 -4.19 5.70 8.77
CA ILE A 155 -3.43 6.91 9.12
C ILE A 155 -3.06 7.70 7.86
N MET A 156 -2.67 6.99 6.79
CA MET A 156 -2.45 7.55 5.46
C MET A 156 -3.71 7.40 4.60
N ASN A 157 -4.08 8.43 3.83
CA ASN A 157 -5.19 8.31 2.90
C ASN A 157 -4.85 7.45 1.67
N ILE A 158 -5.84 7.10 0.85
CA ILE A 158 -5.65 6.21 -0.29
C ILE A 158 -4.58 6.69 -1.27
N TYR A 159 -4.50 8.00 -1.50
CA TYR A 159 -3.49 8.59 -2.36
C TYR A 159 -2.08 8.36 -1.81
N GLU A 160 -1.85 8.67 -0.53
CA GLU A 160 -0.55 8.46 0.13
C GLU A 160 -0.17 6.97 0.14
N ARG A 161 -1.12 6.08 0.44
CA ARG A 161 -0.90 4.63 0.46
C ARG A 161 -0.53 4.11 -0.92
N GLY A 162 -1.23 4.54 -1.96
CA GLY A 162 -0.91 4.17 -3.35
C GLY A 162 0.48 4.63 -3.78
N LEU A 163 0.88 5.86 -3.42
CA LEU A 163 2.23 6.36 -3.69
C LEU A 163 3.30 5.50 -2.99
N CYS A 164 3.08 5.10 -1.73
CA CYS A 164 4.00 4.19 -1.04
C CYS A 164 4.13 2.83 -1.72
N VAL A 165 3.00 2.27 -2.18
CA VAL A 165 2.99 0.97 -2.87
C VAL A 165 3.70 1.05 -4.23
N LEU A 166 3.48 2.12 -5.01
CA LEU A 166 4.13 2.33 -6.31
C LEU A 166 5.66 2.37 -6.22
N GLN A 167 6.21 2.92 -5.14
CA GLN A 167 7.66 2.98 -4.95
C GLN A 167 8.28 1.65 -4.49
N CYS A 168 7.47 0.64 -4.22
CA CYS A 168 7.98 -0.67 -3.85
C CYS A 168 8.51 -1.39 -5.10
N ARG A 169 9.80 -1.73 -5.11
CA ARG A 169 10.49 -2.42 -6.22
C ARG A 169 9.77 -3.69 -6.73
N TYR A 170 9.01 -4.36 -5.87
CA TYR A 170 8.32 -5.61 -6.21
C TYR A 170 6.98 -5.39 -6.91
N ILE A 171 6.50 -4.15 -7.04
CA ILE A 171 5.20 -3.82 -7.63
C ILE A 171 5.37 -3.44 -9.10
N ASN A 172 4.50 -4.00 -9.95
CA ASN A 172 4.44 -3.67 -11.37
C ASN A 172 3.14 -2.96 -11.77
N ALA A 173 2.08 -3.11 -10.98
CA ALA A 173 0.85 -2.37 -11.20
C ALA A 173 0.11 -2.07 -9.90
N LEU A 174 -0.63 -0.97 -9.88
CA LEU A 174 -1.47 -0.52 -8.78
C LEU A 174 -2.93 -0.42 -9.24
N VAL A 175 -3.85 -0.95 -8.44
CA VAL A 175 -5.29 -0.73 -8.57
C VAL A 175 -5.80 0.02 -7.35
N PHE A 176 -6.16 1.29 -7.55
CA PHE A 176 -6.90 2.07 -6.55
C PHE A 176 -8.35 1.59 -6.44
N ASP A 177 -8.91 1.76 -5.25
CA ASP A 177 -10.28 1.39 -4.90
C ASP A 177 -10.57 -0.11 -5.07
N ALA A 178 -9.56 -0.95 -4.91
CA ALA A 178 -9.72 -2.40 -4.97
C ALA A 178 -10.77 -2.88 -3.93
N PRO A 179 -11.70 -3.77 -4.32
CA PRO A 179 -12.74 -4.24 -3.43
C PRO A 179 -12.15 -4.98 -2.23
N PHE A 180 -12.81 -4.87 -1.08
CA PHE A 180 -12.38 -5.58 0.15
C PHE A 180 -12.53 -7.10 0.04
N THR A 181 -13.57 -7.57 -0.66
CA THR A 181 -13.79 -8.98 -0.94
C THR A 181 -13.41 -9.27 -2.37
N THR A 182 -12.47 -10.19 -2.57
CA THR A 182 -11.94 -10.53 -3.89
C THR A 182 -12.91 -11.46 -4.60
N THR A 183 -13.82 -10.89 -5.39
CA THR A 183 -14.83 -11.66 -6.13
C THR A 183 -14.28 -12.25 -7.43
N LYS A 184 -14.88 -13.35 -7.91
CA LYS A 184 -14.54 -13.94 -9.22
C LYS A 184 -14.68 -12.93 -10.35
N SER A 185 -15.77 -12.15 -10.36
CA SER A 185 -16.01 -11.13 -11.39
C SER A 185 -14.91 -10.09 -11.42
N TYR A 186 -14.49 -9.59 -10.26
CA TYR A 186 -13.38 -8.64 -10.14
C TYR A 186 -12.09 -9.24 -10.72
N LEU A 187 -11.69 -10.41 -10.23
CA LEU A 187 -10.44 -11.08 -10.65
C LEU A 187 -10.42 -11.41 -12.14
N THR A 188 -11.54 -11.88 -12.71
CA THR A 188 -11.61 -12.20 -14.15
C THR A 188 -11.69 -10.97 -15.06
N SER A 189 -12.00 -9.80 -14.49
CA SER A 189 -12.09 -8.53 -15.22
C SER A 189 -10.83 -7.68 -15.14
N LEU A 190 -9.77 -8.14 -14.46
CA LEU A 190 -8.49 -7.44 -14.38
C LEU A 190 -7.96 -7.13 -15.80
N PRO A 191 -7.32 -5.97 -16.03
CA PRO A 191 -6.86 -5.55 -17.35
C PRO A 191 -5.93 -6.54 -18.06
N TRP A 192 -5.25 -7.39 -17.27
CA TRP A 192 -4.28 -8.39 -17.74
C TRP A 192 -4.84 -9.81 -17.80
N GLY A 193 -6.15 -9.97 -17.65
CA GLY A 193 -6.81 -11.27 -17.54
C GLY A 193 -6.87 -11.79 -16.10
N THR A 194 -7.34 -13.03 -15.95
CA THR A 194 -7.43 -13.66 -14.64
C THR A 194 -6.01 -13.91 -14.10
N PRO A 195 -5.69 -13.48 -12.87
CA PRO A 195 -4.35 -13.65 -12.32
C PRO A 195 -4.05 -15.14 -12.09
N ASP A 196 -2.80 -15.51 -12.29
CA ASP A 196 -2.28 -16.85 -12.09
C ASP A 196 -2.27 -17.27 -10.62
N ALA A 197 -2.16 -16.28 -9.71
CA ALA A 197 -2.23 -16.47 -8.28
C ALA A 197 -2.74 -15.21 -7.55
N VAL A 198 -3.42 -15.42 -6.43
CA VAL A 198 -3.76 -14.39 -5.45
C VAL A 198 -2.99 -14.71 -4.17
N TYR A 199 -2.07 -13.82 -3.79
CA TYR A 199 -1.27 -13.99 -2.58
C TYR A 199 -1.80 -13.14 -1.43
N HIS A 200 -1.80 -13.73 -0.24
CA HIS A 200 -2.02 -12.99 0.99
C HIS A 200 -1.15 -13.56 2.12
N GLY A 201 -0.84 -12.74 3.13
CA GLY A 201 -0.18 -13.22 4.36
C GLY A 201 -1.15 -13.94 5.29
N PRO A 202 -0.69 -14.43 6.45
CA PRO A 202 -1.54 -15.08 7.44
C PRO A 202 -2.32 -14.02 8.20
N THR A 203 -3.41 -13.51 7.64
CA THR A 203 -4.26 -12.54 8.33
C THR A 203 -5.19 -13.25 9.31
N SER A 204 -5.02 -12.90 10.58
CA SER A 204 -6.14 -12.94 11.53
C SER A 204 -7.05 -11.74 11.21
N PHE A 205 -8.02 -11.92 10.32
CA PHE A 205 -9.04 -10.88 10.11
C PHE A 205 -9.80 -10.67 11.43
N MET A 206 -9.52 -9.57 12.12
CA MET A 206 -10.31 -9.07 13.24
C MET A 206 -11.80 -8.95 12.82
N PRO A 207 -12.73 -9.18 13.76
CA PRO A 207 -13.52 -10.41 13.82
C PRO A 207 -14.43 -10.56 12.58
N PHE A 208 -13.90 -11.04 11.47
CA PHE A 208 -14.76 -11.48 10.37
C PHE A 208 -15.19 -12.92 10.61
N THR A 209 -16.49 -13.19 10.49
CA THR A 209 -17.00 -14.56 10.46
C THR A 209 -16.83 -15.21 9.09
N GLU A 210 -16.50 -14.43 8.06
CA GLU A 210 -16.48 -14.85 6.66
C GLU A 210 -15.11 -14.60 6.02
N ASP A 211 -14.68 -15.56 5.22
CA ASP A 211 -13.41 -15.56 4.49
C ASP A 211 -13.54 -14.71 3.23
N VAL A 212 -12.81 -13.59 3.15
CA VAL A 212 -12.87 -12.66 2.01
C VAL A 212 -12.18 -13.19 0.75
N TYR A 213 -11.46 -14.31 0.86
CA TYR A 213 -10.73 -14.98 -0.23
C TYR A 213 -11.40 -16.28 -0.68
N VAL A 214 -12.70 -16.47 -0.42
CA VAL A 214 -13.44 -17.65 -0.89
C VAL A 214 -13.32 -17.83 -2.41
N ALA A 215 -13.53 -16.78 -3.20
CA ALA A 215 -13.51 -16.91 -4.66
C ALA A 215 -12.12 -17.34 -5.22
N PRO A 216 -10.98 -16.74 -4.85
CA PRO A 216 -9.68 -17.22 -5.32
C PRO A 216 -9.34 -18.64 -4.80
N LYS A 217 -9.84 -19.04 -3.62
CA LYS A 217 -9.72 -20.42 -3.12
C LYS A 217 -10.51 -21.41 -3.98
N GLU A 218 -11.76 -21.09 -4.32
CA GLU A 218 -12.61 -21.89 -5.23
C GLU A 218 -12.03 -21.96 -6.65
N MET A 219 -11.37 -20.90 -7.10
CA MET A 219 -10.67 -20.84 -8.38
C MET A 219 -9.34 -21.62 -8.37
N GLY A 220 -8.84 -22.07 -7.21
CA GLY A 220 -7.58 -22.79 -7.08
C GLY A 220 -6.32 -21.91 -7.23
N ILE A 221 -6.47 -20.59 -7.16
CA ILE A 221 -5.39 -19.61 -7.37
C ILE A 221 -4.96 -18.90 -6.08
N TYR A 222 -5.60 -19.16 -4.94
CA TYR A 222 -5.16 -18.62 -3.66
C TYR A 222 -3.84 -19.26 -3.20
N ARG A 223 -2.92 -18.41 -2.75
CA ARG A 223 -1.62 -18.78 -2.17
C ARG A 223 -1.40 -17.98 -0.88
N GLU A 224 -0.88 -18.64 0.14
CA GLU A 224 -0.56 -18.00 1.40
C GLU A 224 0.95 -17.88 1.56
N ILE A 225 1.42 -16.67 1.86
CA ILE A 225 2.79 -16.47 2.36
C ILE A 225 2.74 -16.69 3.87
N GLY A 226 3.59 -17.57 4.38
CA GLY A 226 3.66 -17.86 5.80
C GLY A 226 4.22 -16.70 6.64
N HIS A 227 4.39 -16.97 7.93
CA HIS A 227 4.99 -16.04 8.89
C HIS A 227 6.39 -15.60 8.48
N HIS A 228 6.75 -14.34 8.76
CA HIS A 228 8.06 -13.78 8.44
C HIS A 228 8.54 -12.78 9.49
N ASP A 229 9.86 -12.55 9.56
CA ASP A 229 10.54 -11.76 10.62
C ASP A 229 9.97 -10.34 10.86
N PHE A 230 9.33 -9.74 9.87
CA PHE A 230 8.78 -8.38 9.94
C PHE A 230 7.25 -8.31 10.05
N GLU A 231 6.54 -9.42 10.29
CA GLU A 231 5.07 -9.47 10.27
C GLU A 231 4.42 -8.59 11.35
N ASP A 232 5.11 -8.44 12.48
CA ASP A 232 4.68 -7.57 13.58
C ASP A 232 4.88 -6.08 13.28
N VAL A 233 5.61 -5.71 12.22
CA VAL A 233 5.84 -4.31 11.84
C VAL A 233 4.71 -3.81 10.95
N ASN A 234 3.57 -3.48 11.56
CA ASN A 234 2.36 -3.02 10.89
C ASN A 234 1.88 -1.66 11.46
N ALA A 235 0.83 -1.08 10.86
CA ALA A 235 0.31 0.23 11.26
C ALA A 235 -0.05 0.32 12.75
N ALA A 236 -0.59 -0.75 13.34
CA ALA A 236 -0.94 -0.77 14.75
C ALA A 236 0.31 -0.73 15.65
N SER A 237 1.30 -1.57 15.39
CA SER A 237 2.53 -1.60 16.19
C SER A 237 3.37 -0.32 16.02
N ILE A 238 3.38 0.28 14.82
CA ILE A 238 4.03 1.58 14.57
C ILE A 238 3.36 2.68 15.40
N VAL A 239 2.02 2.78 15.35
CA VAL A 239 1.28 3.77 16.15
C VAL A 239 1.52 3.57 17.64
N GLN A 240 1.47 2.33 18.14
CA GLN A 240 1.74 2.02 19.54
C GLN A 240 3.16 2.44 19.97
N ARG A 241 4.17 2.18 19.13
CA ARG A 241 5.56 2.59 19.40
C ARG A 241 5.70 4.11 19.48
N ILE A 242 5.02 4.85 18.60
CA ILE A 242 5.04 6.32 18.60
C ILE A 242 4.35 6.86 19.86
N MET A 243 3.18 6.31 20.23
CA MET A 243 2.46 6.73 21.45
C MET A 243 3.30 6.47 22.71
N LYS A 244 3.90 5.28 22.83
CA LYS A 244 4.80 4.95 23.96
C LYS A 244 5.97 5.93 24.07
N SER A 245 6.57 6.32 22.94
CA SER A 245 7.67 7.30 22.92
C SER A 245 7.20 8.69 23.36
N ARG A 246 6.01 9.11 22.91
CA ARG A 246 5.38 10.37 23.31
C ARG A 246 5.12 10.42 24.81
N ASP A 247 4.55 9.36 25.39
CA ASP A 247 4.24 9.31 26.82
C ASP A 247 5.52 9.43 27.67
N GLN A 248 6.61 8.78 27.25
CA GLN A 248 7.91 8.92 27.90
C GLN A 248 8.47 10.34 27.79
N TYR A 249 8.28 11.01 26.65
CA TYR A 249 8.68 12.39 26.48
C TYR A 249 7.90 13.34 27.39
N GLU A 250 6.56 13.22 27.42
CA GLU A 250 5.68 14.05 28.26
C GLU A 250 6.01 13.87 29.75
N ALA A 251 6.24 12.63 30.20
CA ALA A 251 6.65 12.35 31.57
C ALA A 251 7.98 13.02 31.94
N ARG A 252 8.97 13.00 31.03
CA ARG A 252 10.26 13.70 31.24
C ARG A 252 10.08 15.21 31.31
N GLN A 253 9.24 15.81 30.45
CA GLN A 253 8.99 17.24 30.48
C GLN A 253 8.28 17.67 31.77
N LYS A 254 7.31 16.88 32.23
CA LYS A 254 6.63 17.13 33.51
C LYS A 254 7.61 17.10 34.68
N ALA A 255 8.49 16.09 34.73
CA ALA A 255 9.51 16.00 35.78
C ALA A 255 10.51 17.16 35.74
N LYS A 256 10.93 17.60 34.54
CA LYS A 256 11.79 18.78 34.37
C LYS A 256 11.11 20.07 34.82
N GLY A 257 9.83 20.26 34.46
CA GLY A 257 9.03 21.41 34.89
C GLY A 257 8.92 21.48 36.41
N MET A 258 8.53 20.38 37.06
CA MET A 258 8.48 20.28 38.52
C MET A 258 9.83 20.59 39.18
N LYS A 259 10.93 20.09 38.61
CA LYS A 259 12.28 20.38 39.11
C LYS A 259 12.62 21.87 38.99
N ALA A 260 12.31 22.50 37.86
CA ALA A 260 12.57 23.92 37.64
C ALA A 260 11.76 24.82 38.60
N GLU A 261 10.50 24.45 38.90
CA GLU A 261 9.67 25.13 39.90
C GLU A 261 10.28 25.03 41.31
N ILE A 262 10.77 23.85 41.69
CA ILE A 262 11.44 23.63 42.98
C ILE A 262 12.72 24.46 43.08
N GLU A 263 13.56 24.47 42.03
CA GLU A 263 14.80 25.24 41.98
C GLU A 263 14.53 26.76 42.03
N ALA A 264 13.49 27.25 41.33
CA ALA A 264 13.09 28.65 41.38
C ALA A 264 12.59 29.05 42.77
N ALA A 265 11.78 28.20 43.41
CA ALA A 265 11.29 28.44 44.77
C ALA A 265 12.43 28.43 45.80
N GLN A 266 13.42 27.55 45.65
CA GLN A 266 14.61 27.55 46.50
C GLN A 266 15.43 28.82 46.31
N LYS A 267 15.69 29.22 45.06
CA LYS A 267 16.44 30.44 44.75
C LYS A 267 15.75 31.71 45.29
N GLN A 268 14.42 31.76 45.25
CA GLN A 268 13.68 32.88 45.82
C GLN A 268 13.86 32.95 47.35
N ARG A 269 13.81 31.80 48.05
CA ARG A 269 14.08 31.76 49.51
C ARG A 269 15.49 32.22 49.85
N GLU A 270 16.49 31.82 49.06
CA GLU A 270 17.88 32.25 49.24
C GLU A 270 18.09 33.76 48.99
N LEU A 271 17.20 34.42 48.23
CA LEU A 271 17.25 35.87 47.99
C LEU A 271 16.50 36.69 49.05
N ASP A 272 15.58 36.06 49.78
CA ASP A 272 14.73 36.70 50.80
C ASP A 272 15.33 36.59 52.23
N GLU A 273 16.44 35.87 52.41
CA GLU A 273 17.27 35.78 53.63
C GLU A 273 18.47 36.75 53.61
#